data_AF-A0A960XPI2-F1
#
_entry.id   AF-A0A960XPI2-F1
#
_cell.length_a   1.000
_cell.length_b   1.000
_cell.length_c   1.000
_cell.angle_alpha   90.00
_cell.angle_beta   90.00
_cell.angle_gamma   90.00
#
_symmetry.space_group_name_H-M   'P 1'
#
loop_
_entity.id
_entity.type
_entity.pdbx_description
1 polymer ?
#
loop_
_entity_poly.entity_id
_entity_poly.type
_entity_poly.pdbx_seq_one_letter_code
_entity_poly.pdbx_strand_id
1 'polypeptide(L)'
;MKATILTLATLSGAILAAEPPKMKMTTPIPEGIETPDLLETSIGTLTGFDGVPDDKTMQLVYDNLDLQRAQHAYLSCLQISSMYAMEQGLRSFGPPNTTAMLFEELMDSKSLWLTPNTV
;
A
#
# COMPACT_ATOMS: atom_id res chain seq x y z
N MET A 1 63.44 19.38 46.32
CA MET A 1 63.84 18.75 45.03
C MET A 1 62.75 19.09 44.01
N LYS A 2 62.96 20.14 43.22
CA LYS A 2 63.15 20.08 41.76
C LYS A 2 61.98 19.42 41.00
N ALA A 3 61.08 20.23 40.44
CA ALA A 3 60.83 20.30 38.99
C ALA A 3 59.72 21.32 38.69
N THR A 4 60.08 22.33 37.91
CA THR A 4 59.22 23.39 37.35
C THR A 4 59.21 23.18 35.84
N ILE A 5 58.09 22.79 35.22
CA ILE A 5 57.85 22.75 33.75
C ILE A 5 56.34 22.99 33.55
N LEU A 6 55.92 24.19 33.14
CA LEU A 6 55.67 24.68 31.77
C LEU A 6 54.28 24.28 31.20
N THR A 7 53.54 25.33 30.84
CA THR A 7 52.20 25.49 30.25
C THR A 7 51.80 24.58 29.08
N LEU A 8 50.53 24.17 29.01
CA LEU A 8 49.71 24.27 27.79
C LEU A 8 48.20 24.21 28.12
N ALA A 9 47.49 25.32 27.89
CA ALA A 9 46.04 25.40 27.92
C ALA A 9 45.47 24.80 26.63
N THR A 10 44.64 23.78 26.72
CA THR A 10 43.83 23.29 25.58
C THR A 10 42.38 23.70 25.79
N LEU A 11 42.01 24.72 25.03
CA LEU A 11 40.71 25.38 24.94
C LEU A 11 39.67 24.47 24.26
N SER A 12 38.42 24.61 24.69
CA SER A 12 37.19 23.99 24.19
C SER A 12 37.05 23.94 22.66
N GLY A 13 36.50 22.83 22.16
CA GLY A 13 35.97 22.70 20.80
C GLY A 13 34.51 22.26 20.83
N ALA A 14 33.59 23.20 21.04
CA ALA A 14 32.19 23.00 20.72
C ALA A 14 32.04 23.09 19.19
N ILE A 15 31.70 21.96 18.55
CA ILE A 15 31.35 21.93 17.13
C ILE A 15 29.96 22.57 17.02
N LEU A 16 29.92 23.86 16.72
CA LEU A 16 28.74 24.53 16.20
C LEU A 16 28.57 24.10 14.75
N ALA A 17 27.51 23.36 14.45
CA ALA A 17 27.07 23.12 13.08
C ALA A 17 26.73 24.47 12.45
N ALA A 18 27.56 24.92 11.52
CA ALA A 18 27.35 26.16 10.78
C ALA A 18 26.21 25.98 9.78
N GLU A 19 25.17 26.81 9.87
CA GLU A 19 24.17 26.93 8.82
C GLU A 19 24.82 27.40 7.51
N PRO A 20 24.45 26.84 6.35
CA PRO A 20 25.10 27.16 5.08
C PRO A 20 24.91 28.65 4.72
N PRO A 21 25.96 29.34 4.24
CA PRO A 21 25.90 30.76 3.93
C PRO A 21 24.96 31.04 2.75
N LYS A 22 23.95 31.90 2.94
CA LYS A 22 23.06 32.37 1.87
C LYS A 22 23.84 33.21 0.85
N MET A 23 24.03 32.68 -0.36
CA MET A 23 24.76 33.36 -1.44
C MET A 23 23.90 34.43 -2.12
N LYS A 24 24.54 35.53 -2.55
CA LYS A 24 23.91 36.76 -3.08
C LYS A 24 23.06 36.58 -4.35
N MET A 25 23.21 35.47 -5.06
CA MET A 25 22.48 35.13 -6.30
C MET A 25 21.44 34.03 -6.11
N THR A 26 21.09 33.69 -4.86
CA THR A 26 20.06 32.68 -4.58
C THR A 26 18.68 33.29 -4.82
N THR A 27 17.99 32.86 -5.87
CA THR A 27 16.57 33.16 -6.07
C THR A 27 15.73 32.20 -5.21
N PRO A 28 14.65 32.68 -4.55
CA PRO A 28 13.72 31.77 -3.88
C PRO A 28 13.14 30.80 -4.91
N ILE A 29 13.06 29.51 -4.54
CA ILE A 29 12.47 28.50 -5.40
C ILE A 29 10.97 28.81 -5.52
N PRO A 30 10.40 28.84 -6.74
CA PRO A 30 8.98 29.11 -6.93
C PRO A 30 8.09 28.12 -6.16
N GLU A 31 6.98 28.61 -5.61
CA GLU A 31 6.00 27.77 -4.92
C GLU A 31 5.52 26.64 -5.85
N GLY A 32 5.55 25.40 -5.34
CA GLY A 32 5.15 24.19 -6.09
C GLY A 32 6.25 23.49 -6.89
N ILE A 33 7.48 24.03 -6.92
CA ILE A 33 8.65 23.30 -7.46
C ILE A 33 9.22 22.34 -6.41
N GLU A 34 9.14 22.69 -5.12
CA GLU A 34 9.57 21.84 -4.03
C GLU A 34 8.51 20.78 -3.72
N THR A 35 8.96 19.54 -3.48
CA THR A 35 8.06 18.50 -2.96
C THR A 35 7.79 18.82 -1.49
N PRO A 36 6.53 19.08 -1.09
CA PRO A 36 6.24 19.38 0.30
C PRO A 36 6.51 18.15 1.18
N ASP A 37 7.10 18.38 2.35
CA ASP A 37 7.42 17.32 3.32
C ASP A 37 6.16 16.65 3.91
N LEU A 38 4.99 17.29 3.76
CA LEU A 38 3.70 16.81 4.26
C LEU A 38 2.63 16.95 3.18
N LEU A 39 1.96 15.84 2.88
CA LEU A 39 0.94 15.72 1.85
C LEU A 39 -0.33 15.10 2.45
N GLU A 40 -1.41 15.87 2.52
CA GLU A 40 -2.72 15.39 2.96
C GLU A 40 -3.43 14.66 1.81
N THR A 41 -3.71 13.37 1.98
CA THR A 41 -4.38 12.55 0.97
C THR A 41 -5.55 11.76 1.54
N SER A 42 -6.39 11.18 0.68
CA SER A 42 -7.53 10.36 1.11
C SER A 42 -7.14 9.07 1.84
N ILE A 43 -5.89 8.63 1.69
CA ILE A 43 -5.35 7.46 2.40
C ILE A 43 -4.63 7.82 3.70
N GLY A 44 -4.54 9.11 4.01
CA GLY A 44 -3.85 9.64 5.18
C GLY A 44 -2.81 10.70 4.81
N THR A 45 -2.14 11.22 5.83
CA THR A 45 -1.03 12.17 5.67
C THR A 45 0.24 11.43 5.28
N LEU A 46 0.81 11.77 4.13
CA LEU A 46 2.10 11.25 3.66
C LEU A 46 3.20 12.22 4.07
N THR A 47 4.21 11.71 4.76
CA THR A 47 5.36 12.52 5.19
C THR A 47 6.65 12.03 4.54
N GLY A 48 7.52 12.98 4.19
CA GLY A 48 8.84 12.70 3.64
C GLY A 48 9.83 13.83 3.93
N PHE A 49 11.11 13.56 3.69
CA PHE A 49 12.17 14.55 3.74
C PHE A 49 12.91 14.53 2.40
N ASP A 50 12.99 15.69 1.74
CA ASP A 50 13.68 15.84 0.44
C ASP A 50 13.19 14.84 -0.62
N GLY A 51 11.88 14.58 -0.64
CA GLY A 51 11.24 13.62 -1.55
C GLY A 51 11.41 12.14 -1.18
N VAL A 52 12.14 11.81 -0.12
CA VAL A 52 12.23 10.43 0.41
C VAL A 52 11.10 10.22 1.42
N PRO A 53 10.18 9.26 1.20
CA PRO A 53 9.11 8.97 2.15
C PRO A 53 9.67 8.33 3.42
N ASP A 54 9.05 8.65 4.58
CA ASP A 54 9.30 7.91 5.83
C ASP A 54 8.82 6.45 5.69
N ASP A 55 9.37 5.55 6.50
CA ASP A 55 9.04 4.11 6.46
C ASP A 55 7.53 3.86 6.64
N LYS A 56 6.87 4.68 7.48
CA LYS A 56 5.42 4.63 7.69
C LYS A 56 4.64 5.04 6.44
N THR A 57 5.06 6.11 5.77
CA THR A 57 4.47 6.58 4.52
C THR A 57 4.63 5.52 3.43
N MET A 58 5.80 4.89 3.36
CA MET A 58 6.07 3.83 2.40
C MET A 58 5.13 2.64 2.60
N GLN A 59 4.98 2.15 3.84
CA GLN A 59 4.04 1.07 4.16
C GLN A 59 2.60 1.42 3.81
N LEU A 60 2.14 2.61 4.18
CA LEU A 60 0.79 3.08 3.89
C LEU A 60 0.49 3.11 2.37
N VAL A 61 1.46 3.55 1.56
CA VAL A 61 1.33 3.57 0.10
C VAL A 61 1.26 2.15 -0.47
N TYR A 62 2.09 1.22 0.03
CA TYR A 62 2.04 -0.18 -0.40
C TYR A 62 0.73 -0.86 -0.01
N ASP A 63 0.24 -0.64 1.21
CA ASP A 63 -1.02 -1.21 1.68
C ASP A 63 -2.20 -0.75 0.81
N ASN A 64 -2.22 0.55 0.44
CA ASN A 64 -3.23 1.06 -0.48
C ASN A 64 -3.10 0.46 -1.89
N LEU A 65 -1.88 0.32 -2.41
CA LEU A 65 -1.64 -0.30 -3.70
C LEU A 65 -2.13 -1.75 -3.74
N ASP A 66 -1.88 -2.51 -2.67
CA ASP A 66 -2.33 -3.88 -2.55
C ASP A 66 -3.85 -3.97 -2.39
N LEU A 67 -4.48 -3.04 -1.66
CA LEU A 67 -5.95 -2.94 -1.59
C LEU A 67 -6.57 -2.71 -2.97
N GLN A 68 -6.02 -1.78 -3.77
CA GLN A 68 -6.53 -1.51 -5.11
C GLN A 68 -6.37 -2.73 -6.04
N ARG A 69 -5.22 -3.40 -5.98
CA ARG A 69 -4.96 -4.63 -6.75
C ARG A 69 -5.88 -5.77 -6.32
N ALA A 70 -6.11 -5.94 -5.03
CA ALA A 70 -7.01 -6.95 -4.48
C ALA A 70 -8.46 -6.69 -4.93
N GLN A 71 -8.92 -5.44 -4.89
CA GLN A 71 -10.26 -5.10 -5.36
C GLN A 71 -10.43 -5.36 -6.85
N HIS A 72 -9.42 -5.02 -7.67
CA HIS A 72 -9.46 -5.32 -9.10
C HIS A 72 -9.48 -6.84 -9.36
N ALA A 73 -8.66 -7.61 -8.65
CA ALA A 73 -8.64 -9.07 -8.75
C ALA A 73 -9.98 -9.70 -8.31
N TYR A 74 -10.59 -9.19 -7.24
CA TYR A 74 -11.90 -9.64 -6.80
C TYR A 74 -12.96 -9.44 -7.88
N LEU A 75 -13.04 -8.23 -8.45
CA LEU A 75 -14.02 -7.90 -9.48
C LEU A 75 -13.80 -8.69 -10.76
N SER A 76 -12.55 -8.89 -11.19
CA SER A 76 -12.24 -9.67 -12.39
C SER A 76 -12.53 -11.17 -12.21
N CYS A 77 -12.44 -11.69 -10.98
CA CYS A 77 -12.68 -13.10 -10.68
C CYS A 77 -14.12 -13.46 -10.29
N LEU A 78 -15.07 -12.50 -10.23
CA LEU A 78 -16.47 -12.77 -9.84
C LEU A 78 -17.12 -13.88 -10.67
N GLN A 79 -16.95 -13.84 -11.99
CA GLN A 79 -17.53 -14.84 -12.91
C GLN A 79 -16.93 -16.23 -12.68
N ILE A 80 -15.61 -16.31 -12.52
CA ILE A 80 -14.88 -17.56 -12.30
C ILE A 80 -15.26 -18.15 -10.93
N SER A 81 -15.40 -17.31 -9.91
CA SER A 81 -15.85 -17.75 -8.58
C SER A 81 -17.23 -18.39 -8.62
N SER A 82 -18.16 -17.83 -9.42
CA SER A 82 -19.50 -18.41 -9.63
C SER A 82 -19.42 -19.78 -10.31
N MET A 83 -18.63 -19.90 -11.38
CA MET A 83 -18.44 -21.17 -12.09
C MET A 83 -17.76 -22.23 -11.21
N TYR A 84 -16.79 -21.83 -10.40
CA TYR A 84 -16.12 -22.73 -9.47
C TYR A 84 -17.08 -23.26 -8.40
N ALA A 85 -17.91 -22.40 -7.81
CA ALA A 85 -18.94 -22.83 -6.86
C ALA A 85 -19.93 -23.83 -7.50
N MET A 86 -20.35 -23.55 -8.73
CA MET A 86 -21.20 -24.46 -9.51
C MET A 86 -20.49 -25.80 -9.75
N GLU A 87 -19.25 -25.79 -10.21
CA GLU A 87 -18.43 -26.99 -10.44
C GLU A 87 -18.30 -27.84 -9.18
N GLN A 88 -18.02 -27.23 -8.02
CA GLN A 88 -17.97 -27.93 -6.73
C GLN A 88 -19.32 -28.58 -6.39
N GLY A 89 -20.42 -27.87 -6.63
CA GLY A 89 -21.77 -28.41 -6.50
C GLY A 89 -22.00 -29.63 -7.40
N LEU A 90 -21.67 -29.55 -8.69
CA LEU A 90 -21.84 -30.67 -9.63
C LEU A 90 -20.99 -31.89 -9.25
N ARG A 91 -19.74 -31.68 -8.81
CA ARG A 91 -18.83 -32.76 -8.40
C ARG A 91 -19.34 -33.55 -7.20
N SER A 92 -20.24 -32.98 -6.39
CA SER A 92 -20.85 -33.71 -5.27
C SER A 92 -21.82 -34.81 -5.73
N PHE A 93 -22.33 -34.74 -6.96
CA PHE A 93 -23.30 -35.71 -7.50
C PHE A 93 -22.67 -36.80 -8.36
N GLY A 94 -21.44 -36.61 -8.87
CA GLY A 94 -20.78 -37.62 -9.68
C GLY A 94 -19.40 -37.23 -10.20
N PRO A 95 -18.71 -38.17 -10.86
CA PRO A 95 -17.37 -37.95 -11.39
C PRO A 95 -17.35 -36.90 -12.51
N PRO A 96 -16.26 -36.10 -12.61
CA PRO A 96 -16.09 -35.11 -13.68
C PRO A 96 -16.10 -35.77 -15.06
N ASN A 97 -16.61 -35.05 -16.07
CA ASN A 97 -16.61 -35.44 -17.49
C ASN A 97 -17.42 -36.70 -17.85
N THR A 98 -18.15 -37.29 -16.90
CA THR A 98 -19.00 -38.46 -17.12
C THR A 98 -20.44 -38.26 -16.67
N THR A 99 -20.69 -37.24 -15.84
CA THR A 99 -21.98 -36.98 -15.23
C THR A 99 -22.51 -35.62 -15.68
N ALA A 100 -23.75 -35.62 -16.18
CA ALA A 100 -24.51 -34.40 -16.46
C ALA A 100 -25.68 -34.31 -15.48
N MET A 101 -25.97 -33.10 -14.99
CA MET A 101 -27.12 -32.86 -14.12
C MET A 101 -28.28 -32.35 -14.94
N LEU A 102 -29.46 -32.94 -14.74
CA LEU A 102 -30.71 -32.51 -15.33
C LEU A 102 -31.67 -32.10 -14.21
N PHE A 103 -32.25 -30.91 -14.34
CA PHE A 103 -33.35 -30.46 -13.50
C PHE A 103 -34.64 -30.68 -14.30
N GLU A 104 -35.43 -31.68 -13.92
CA GLU A 104 -36.66 -32.05 -14.64
C GLU A 104 -37.79 -31.04 -14.41
N GLU A 105 -37.82 -30.44 -13.23
CA GLU A 105 -38.83 -29.46 -12.82
C GLU A 105 -38.21 -28.05 -12.69
N LEU A 106 -39.07 -27.05 -12.64
CA LEU A 106 -38.67 -25.67 -12.34
C LEU A 106 -38.05 -25.59 -10.94
N MET A 107 -37.15 -24.61 -10.75
CA MET A 107 -36.54 -24.40 -9.46
C MET A 107 -37.49 -23.70 -8.50
N ASP A 108 -37.34 -23.98 -7.20
CA ASP A 108 -38.07 -23.34 -6.11
C ASP A 108 -37.12 -22.57 -5.18
N SER A 109 -37.65 -21.80 -4.23
CA SER A 109 -37.01 -21.03 -3.16
C SER A 109 -35.92 -21.77 -2.35
N LYS A 110 -35.90 -23.11 -2.39
CA LYS A 110 -34.87 -23.94 -1.74
C LYS A 110 -33.66 -24.22 -2.64
N SER A 111 -33.73 -23.87 -3.91
CA SER A 111 -32.68 -24.14 -4.90
C SER A 111 -31.62 -23.04 -4.83
N LEU A 112 -30.38 -23.42 -4.59
CA LEU A 112 -29.25 -22.49 -4.47
C LEU A 112 -28.58 -22.27 -5.83
N TRP A 113 -29.30 -21.61 -6.74
CA TRP A 113 -28.83 -21.29 -8.09
C TRP A 113 -28.91 -19.79 -8.36
N LEU A 114 -28.01 -19.29 -9.20
CA LEU A 114 -28.03 -17.90 -9.65
C LEU A 114 -29.12 -17.73 -10.72
N THR A 115 -30.16 -16.95 -10.39
CA THR A 115 -31.27 -16.58 -11.30
C THR A 115 -31.85 -17.76 -12.11
N PRO A 116 -32.23 -18.88 -11.47
CA PRO A 116 -32.83 -20.00 -12.20
C PRO A 116 -34.26 -19.68 -12.63
N ASN A 117 -34.78 -20.47 -13.58
CA ASN A 117 -36.18 -20.37 -13.92
C ASN A 117 -37.06 -21.00 -12.83
N THR A 118 -38.07 -20.25 -12.42
CA THR A 118 -39.03 -20.63 -11.35
C THR A 118 -40.48 -20.55 -11.81
N VAL A 119 -40.75 -20.08 -13.04
CA VAL A 119 -42.09 -19.86 -13.60
C VAL A 119 -42.24 -20.49 -14.99
#